data_AF-A0A0U3AAH8-F1
#
_entry.id   AF-A0A0U3AAH8-F1
#
_cell.length_a   1.000
_cell.length_b   1.000
_cell.length_c   1.000
_cell.angle_alpha   90.00
_cell.angle_beta   90.00
_cell.angle_gamma   90.00
#
_symmetry.space_group_name_H-M   'P 1'
#
loop_
_entity.id
_entity.type
_entity.pdbx_description
1 polymer ?
#
loop_
_entity_poly.entity_id
_entity_poly.type
_entity_poly.pdbx_seq_one_letter_code
_entity_poly.pdbx_strand_id
1 'polypeptide(L)'
;MIPALILMVVFLVALLLFIGQVRRGRVVILRPIAGYAALRRSVARAAEQGRSIHLSTGPGAIADTTSGTAETLAGLNLAGAMAQECAASGAPVLVTTGDALTFTLAENEVRN
;
A
#
# COMPACT_ATOMS: atom_id res chain seq x y z
N MET A 1 5.39 -31.92 17.02
CA MET A 1 6.51 -30.94 17.01
C MET A 1 7.38 -31.07 15.76
N ILE A 2 7.86 -32.28 15.41
CA ILE A 2 8.67 -32.54 14.20
C ILE A 2 8.02 -32.07 12.87
N PRO A 3 6.73 -32.33 12.57
CA PRO A 3 6.14 -31.90 11.29
C PRO A 3 6.05 -30.37 11.15
N ALA A 4 5.79 -29.65 12.24
CA ALA A 4 5.76 -28.19 12.24
C ALA A 4 7.15 -27.60 11.95
N LEU A 5 8.21 -28.22 12.48
CA LEU A 5 9.59 -27.81 12.21
C LEU A 5 9.97 -28.02 10.74
N ILE A 6 9.60 -29.16 10.14
CA ILE A 6 9.84 -29.43 8.72
C ILE A 6 9.12 -28.39 7.86
N LEU A 7 7.84 -28.12 8.13
CA LEU A 7 7.07 -27.11 7.41
C LEU A 7 7.73 -25.73 7.49
N MET A 8 8.17 -25.33 8.68
CA MET A 8 8.85 -24.05 8.90
C MET A 8 10.15 -23.94 8.10
N VAL A 9 10.96 -25.01 8.08
CA VAL A 9 12.21 -25.04 7.31
C VAL A 9 11.92 -24.96 5.80
N VAL A 10 10.94 -25.72 5.29
CA VAL A 10 10.55 -25.69 3.88
C VAL A 10 10.06 -24.29 3.48
N PHE A 11 9.22 -23.67 4.31
CA PHE A 11 8.75 -22.31 4.09
C PHE A 11 9.90 -21.30 4.07
N LEU A 12 10.83 -21.38 5.03
CA LEU A 12 11.98 -20.48 5.10
C LEU A 12 12.88 -20.61 3.87
N VAL A 13 13.17 -21.84 3.44
CA VAL A 13 13.97 -22.09 2.23
C VAL A 13 13.26 -21.52 1.00
N ALA A 14 11.96 -21.78 0.84
CA ALA A 14 11.19 -21.23 -0.28
C ALA A 14 11.22 -19.69 -0.29
N LEU A 15 11.01 -19.05 0.86
CA LEU A 15 11.05 -17.60 1.03
C LEU A 15 12.40 -17.02 0.60
N LEU A 16 13.51 -17.60 1.09
CA LEU A 16 14.86 -17.16 0.75
C LEU A 16 15.16 -17.32 -0.75
N LEU A 17 14.67 -18.40 -1.37
CA LEU A 17 14.80 -18.60 -2.83
C LEU A 17 14.03 -17.53 -3.61
N PHE A 18 12.79 -17.20 -3.21
CA PHE A 18 12.02 -16.15 -3.89
C PHE A 18 12.65 -14.77 -3.71
N ILE A 19 13.10 -14.42 -2.51
CA ILE A 19 13.82 -13.16 -2.25
C ILE A 19 15.08 -13.08 -3.13
N GLY A 20 15.85 -14.17 -3.22
CA GLY A 20 17.03 -14.25 -4.08
C GLY A 20 16.70 -14.05 -5.56
N GLN A 21 15.59 -14.61 -6.04
CA GLN A 21 15.14 -14.41 -7.43
C GLN A 21 14.73 -12.96 -7.70
N VAL A 22 13.96 -12.34 -6.81
CA VAL A 22 13.56 -10.92 -6.94
C VAL A 22 14.79 -10.02 -6.93
N ARG A 23 15.74 -10.25 -6.01
CA ARG A 23 17.01 -9.51 -5.94
C ARG A 23 17.89 -9.66 -7.18
N ARG A 24 17.81 -10.80 -7.88
CA ARG A 24 18.50 -11.03 -9.16
C ARG A 24 17.82 -10.37 -10.36
N GLY A 25 16.82 -9.53 -10.13
CA GLY A 25 16.13 -8.77 -11.17
C GLY A 25 15.00 -9.55 -11.85
N ARG A 26 14.54 -10.67 -11.25
CA ARG A 26 13.33 -11.34 -11.76
C ARG A 26 12.13 -10.43 -11.53
N VAL A 27 11.67 -9.78 -12.58
CA VAL A 27 10.51 -8.89 -12.53
C VAL A 27 9.24 -9.73 -12.66
N VAL A 28 8.38 -9.69 -11.64
CA VAL A 28 7.04 -10.27 -11.75
C VAL A 28 6.15 -9.25 -12.44
N ILE A 29 5.82 -9.49 -13.71
CA ILE A 29 4.87 -8.65 -14.44
C ILE A 29 3.47 -9.06 -14.00
N LEU A 30 2.85 -8.27 -13.14
CA LEU A 30 1.46 -8.43 -12.74
C LEU A 30 0.54 -7.85 -13.82
N ARG A 31 -0.66 -8.42 -13.97
CA ARG A 31 -1.68 -7.87 -14.85
C ARG A 31 -2.08 -6.47 -14.34
N PRO A 32 -2.15 -5.44 -15.21
CA PRO A 32 -2.60 -4.13 -14.79
C PRO A 32 -4.07 -4.17 -14.35
N ILE A 33 -4.37 -3.50 -13.23
CA ILE A 33 -5.73 -3.34 -12.72
C ILE A 33 -6.27 -2.00 -13.25
N ALA A 34 -7.38 -2.05 -13.98
CA ALA A 34 -7.96 -0.86 -14.61
C ALA A 34 -8.26 0.27 -13.61
N GLY A 35 -8.64 -0.09 -12.38
CA GLY A 35 -8.86 0.86 -11.28
C GLY A 35 -7.63 1.71 -10.96
N TYR A 36 -6.44 1.10 -10.88
CA TYR A 36 -5.19 1.83 -10.62
C TYR A 36 -4.84 2.79 -11.77
N ALA A 37 -5.08 2.39 -13.03
CA ALA A 37 -4.87 3.29 -14.16
C ALA A 37 -5.85 4.48 -14.16
N ALA A 38 -7.10 4.25 -13.75
CA ALA A 38 -8.11 5.30 -13.61
C ALA A 38 -7.78 6.28 -12.47
N LEU A 39 -7.25 5.77 -11.34
CA LEU A 39 -6.79 6.58 -10.22
C LEU A 39 -5.74 7.62 -10.65
N ARG A 40 -4.68 7.20 -11.36
CA ARG A 40 -3.64 8.13 -11.86
C ARG A 40 -4.23 9.25 -12.74
N ARG A 41 -5.19 8.91 -13.60
CA ARG A 41 -5.88 9.91 -14.45
C ARG A 41 -6.75 10.85 -13.61
N SER A 42 -7.35 10.36 -12.54
CA SER A 42 -8.14 11.20 -11.63
C SER A 42 -7.26 12.21 -10.88
N VAL A 43 -6.00 11.89 -10.59
CA VAL A 43 -5.01 12.83 -10.04
C VAL A 43 -4.73 13.97 -11.01
N ALA A 44 -4.38 13.64 -12.26
CA ALA A 44 -4.14 14.66 -13.29
C ALA A 44 -5.37 15.56 -13.49
N ARG A 45 -6.57 14.97 -13.56
CA ARG A 45 -7.81 15.72 -13.70
C ARG A 45 -8.12 16.59 -12.48
N ALA A 46 -7.81 16.12 -11.27
CA ALA A 46 -8.00 16.89 -10.04
C ALA A 46 -7.06 18.11 -10.01
N ALA A 47 -5.79 17.93 -10.43
CA ALA A 47 -4.83 19.01 -10.59
C ALA A 47 -5.31 20.08 -11.59
N GLU A 48 -5.76 19.66 -12.78
CA GLU A 48 -6.29 20.58 -13.81
C GLU A 48 -7.51 21.37 -13.33
N GLN A 49 -8.32 20.78 -12.45
CA GLN A 49 -9.54 21.39 -11.91
C GLN A 49 -9.31 22.16 -10.61
N GLY A 50 -8.11 22.12 -10.04
CA GLY A 50 -7.83 22.66 -8.71
C GLY A 50 -8.65 22.00 -7.60
N ARG A 51 -9.01 20.72 -7.76
CA ARG A 51 -9.79 19.94 -6.78
C ARG A 51 -8.91 19.01 -5.99
N SER A 52 -9.31 18.72 -4.75
CA SER A 52 -8.62 17.76 -3.89
C SER A 52 -9.03 16.32 -4.17
N ILE A 53 -8.09 15.39 -3.95
CA ILE A 53 -8.36 13.96 -3.88
C ILE A 53 -8.52 13.55 -2.42
N HIS A 54 -9.57 12.78 -2.14
CA HIS A 54 -9.79 12.18 -0.85
C HIS A 54 -9.55 10.66 -0.91
N LEU A 55 -8.76 10.15 0.03
CA LEU A 55 -8.46 8.73 0.21
C LEU A 55 -8.77 8.31 1.64
N SER A 56 -9.23 7.08 1.80
CA SER A 56 -9.38 6.43 3.10
C SER A 56 -8.39 5.28 3.19
N THR A 57 -7.70 5.15 4.33
CA THR A 57 -6.76 4.04 4.55
C THR A 57 -7.46 2.70 4.68
N GLY A 58 -8.77 2.67 4.96
CA GLY A 58 -9.54 1.44 5.16
C GLY A 58 -10.22 1.39 6.53
N PRO A 59 -11.10 0.39 6.75
CA PRO A 59 -11.92 0.30 7.95
C PRO A 59 -11.20 -0.36 9.15
N GLY A 60 -10.06 -1.01 8.91
CA GLY A 60 -9.37 -1.80 9.94
C GLY A 60 -8.38 -0.99 10.77
N ALA A 61 -8.04 -1.53 11.93
CA ALA A 61 -6.99 -1.02 12.78
C ALA A 61 -5.66 -1.75 12.56
N ILE A 62 -4.55 -1.01 12.64
CA ILE A 62 -3.21 -1.60 12.58
C ILE A 62 -2.90 -2.17 13.96
N ALA A 63 -2.49 -3.44 14.01
CA ALA A 63 -2.20 -4.21 15.24
C ALA A 63 -3.42 -4.65 16.08
N ASP A 64 -4.63 -4.57 15.53
CA ASP A 64 -5.75 -5.33 16.08
C ASP A 64 -5.68 -6.80 15.61
N THR A 65 -6.13 -7.73 16.46
CA THR A 65 -6.18 -9.17 16.14
C THR A 65 -7.31 -9.49 15.15
N THR A 66 -8.21 -8.53 14.93
CA THR A 66 -9.32 -8.63 13.98
C THR A 66 -8.87 -8.51 12.52
N SER A 67 -9.54 -9.23 11.62
CA SER A 67 -9.42 -9.07 10.17
C SER A 67 -9.61 -7.60 9.77
N GLY A 68 -8.69 -7.06 8.96
CA GLY A 68 -8.72 -5.65 8.54
C GLY A 68 -7.34 -5.00 8.38
N THR A 69 -6.31 -5.56 9.03
CA THR A 69 -4.95 -4.98 8.98
C THR A 69 -4.35 -5.02 7.58
N ALA A 70 -4.58 -6.10 6.81
CA ALA A 70 -4.03 -6.22 5.47
C ALA A 70 -4.65 -5.18 4.52
N GLU A 71 -5.95 -4.97 4.64
CA GLU A 71 -6.72 -3.97 3.90
C GLU A 71 -6.25 -2.55 4.26
N THR A 72 -6.07 -2.26 5.54
CA THR A 72 -5.59 -0.96 6.00
C THR A 72 -4.16 -0.68 5.55
N LEU A 73 -3.27 -1.68 5.58
CA LEU A 73 -1.90 -1.56 5.06
C LEU A 73 -1.88 -1.36 3.54
N ALA A 74 -2.79 -2.00 2.81
CA ALA A 74 -2.93 -1.78 1.36
C ALA A 74 -3.40 -0.34 1.06
N GLY A 75 -4.41 0.16 1.80
CA GLY A 75 -4.90 1.52 1.65
C GLY A 75 -3.86 2.57 2.05
N LEU A 76 -3.05 2.30 3.08
CA LEU A 76 -1.91 3.13 3.48
C LEU A 76 -0.83 3.21 2.40
N ASN A 77 -0.41 2.07 1.83
CA ASN A 77 0.54 2.06 0.71
C ASN A 77 0.00 2.85 -0.48
N LEU A 78 -1.30 2.74 -0.76
CA LEU A 78 -1.94 3.53 -1.81
C LEU A 78 -1.93 5.03 -1.48
N ALA A 79 -2.17 5.40 -0.22
CA ALA A 79 -2.14 6.80 0.22
C ALA A 79 -0.76 7.42 0.03
N GLY A 80 0.33 6.73 0.40
CA GLY A 80 1.70 7.19 0.16
C GLY A 80 2.01 7.36 -1.33
N ALA A 81 1.69 6.36 -2.15
CA ALA A 81 1.89 6.43 -3.61
C ALA A 81 1.09 7.57 -4.26
N MET A 82 -0.16 7.78 -3.84
CA MET A 82 -1.00 8.87 -4.34
C MET A 82 -0.54 10.24 -3.84
N ALA A 83 -0.03 10.35 -2.61
CA ALA A 83 0.53 11.59 -2.10
C ALA A 83 1.71 12.06 -2.94
N GLN A 84 2.60 11.14 -3.34
CA GLN A 84 3.72 11.43 -4.24
C GLN A 84 3.24 11.89 -5.63
N GLU A 85 2.26 11.21 -6.23
CA GLU A 85 1.70 11.64 -7.52
C GLU A 85 0.97 12.99 -7.43
N CYS A 86 0.24 13.22 -6.35
CA CYS A 86 -0.46 14.48 -6.08
C CYS A 86 0.54 15.63 -5.88
N ALA A 87 1.61 15.42 -5.12
CA ALA A 87 2.69 16.39 -4.93
C ALA A 87 3.38 16.73 -6.26
N ALA A 88 3.65 15.74 -7.10
CA ALA A 88 4.23 15.96 -8.43
C ALA A 88 3.27 16.70 -9.39
N SER A 89 1.96 16.50 -9.24
CA SER A 89 0.93 17.10 -10.10
C SER A 89 0.37 18.43 -9.57
N GLY A 90 0.67 18.80 -8.32
CA GLY A 90 0.09 19.96 -7.65
C GLY A 90 -1.36 19.79 -7.17
N ALA A 91 -1.89 18.56 -7.16
CA ALA A 91 -3.22 18.29 -6.63
C ALA A 91 -3.18 18.19 -5.09
N PRO A 92 -4.10 18.84 -4.33
CA PRO A 92 -4.18 18.65 -2.89
C PRO A 92 -4.71 17.25 -2.56
N VAL A 93 -4.11 16.58 -1.57
CA VAL A 93 -4.53 15.26 -1.09
C VAL A 93 -5.05 15.36 0.35
N LEU A 94 -6.16 14.68 0.62
CA LEU A 94 -6.77 14.52 1.94
C LEU A 94 -6.83 13.03 2.25
N VAL A 95 -6.32 12.62 3.41
CA VAL A 95 -6.35 11.21 3.85
C VAL A 95 -7.15 11.11 5.14
N THR A 96 -8.10 10.18 5.19
CA THR A 96 -8.84 9.81 6.40
C THR A 96 -8.40 8.46 6.91
N THR A 97 -8.18 8.39 8.22
CA THR A 97 -7.76 7.17 8.92
C THR A 97 -8.80 6.75 9.95
N GLY A 98 -8.86 5.45 10.23
CA GLY A 98 -9.84 4.87 11.17
C GLY A 98 -9.44 4.97 12.65
N ASP A 99 -8.15 5.10 12.95
CA ASP A 99 -7.62 5.17 14.32
C ASP A 99 -6.36 6.05 14.39
N ALA A 100 -5.84 6.24 15.61
CA ALA A 100 -4.67 7.06 15.89
C ALA A 100 -3.34 6.45 15.41
N LEU A 101 -3.21 5.12 15.39
CA LEU A 101 -1.99 4.44 14.94
C LEU A 101 -1.82 4.58 13.43
N THR A 102 -2.90 4.30 12.69
CA THR A 102 -3.03 4.47 11.26
C THR A 102 -2.88 5.93 10.87
N PHE A 103 -3.40 6.87 11.67
CA PHE A 103 -3.16 8.30 11.45
C PHE A 103 -1.67 8.63 11.46
N THR A 104 -0.96 8.22 12.51
CA THR A 104 0.47 8.51 12.68
C THR A 104 1.28 7.92 11.53
N LEU A 105 0.93 6.70 11.11
CA LEU A 105 1.62 6.05 10.01
C LEU A 105 1.29 6.69 8.65
N ALA A 106 0.03 7.07 8.41
CA ALA A 106 -0.38 7.80 7.21
C ALA A 106 0.29 9.17 7.12
N GLU A 107 0.44 9.88 8.24
CA GLU A 107 1.16 11.15 8.27
C GLU A 107 2.63 10.95 7.85
N ASN A 108 3.29 9.90 8.34
CA ASN A 108 4.66 9.58 7.95
C ASN A 108 4.76 9.26 6.45
N GLU A 109 3.85 8.43 5.92
CA GLU A 109 3.85 8.06 4.50
C GLU A 109 3.54 9.25 3.57
N VAL A 110 2.65 10.16 3.95
CA VAL A 110 2.28 11.31 3.13
C VAL A 110 3.36 12.39 3.11
N ARG A 111 4.16 12.50 4.18
CA ARG A 111 5.23 13.50 4.32
C ARG A 111 6.58 13.07 3.75
N ASN A 112 6.73 11.80 3.37
CA ASN A 112 7.98 11.19 2.90
C ASN A 112 8.18 11.31 1.38
#